data_AF-A7ARQ6-F1
#
_entry.id   AF-A7ARQ6-F1
#
_cell.length_a   1.000
_cell.length_b   1.000
_cell.length_c   1.000
_cell.angle_alpha   90.00
_cell.angle_beta   90.00
_cell.angle_gamma   90.00
#
_symmetry.space_group_name_H-M   'P 1'
#
loop_
_entity.id
_entity.type
_entity.pdbx_description
1 polymer ?
#
loop_
_entity_poly.entity_id
_entity_poly.type
_entity_poly.pdbx_seq_one_letter_code
_entity_poly.pdbx_strand_id
1 'polypeptide(L)'
;MSASHVPRLTAIPPDRGSFPLDHEGLCKDVSERYLRCVKQLRGNAFDCRSLAAEYMKCRIENNLLVEEPLSNFGFREKDIQPCHQESVVNTAVRGNDLIPQRESRKEAQGFIAGEAVVDNYARNQSALSRFLSKFLS
;
A
#
# COMPACT_ATOMS: atom_id res chain seq x y z
N MET A 1 -8.75 25.35 -38.99
CA MET A 1 -8.60 24.99 -37.56
C MET A 1 -8.97 23.51 -37.44
N SER A 2 -8.00 22.61 -37.52
CA SER A 2 -8.26 21.17 -37.39
C SER A 2 -8.10 20.77 -35.92
N ALA A 3 -9.18 20.29 -35.32
CA ALA A 3 -9.15 19.71 -33.99
C ALA A 3 -8.33 18.41 -34.01
N SER A 4 -7.23 18.39 -33.26
CA SER A 4 -6.40 17.21 -33.04
C SER A 4 -7.22 16.13 -32.36
N HIS A 5 -7.41 14.98 -33.02
CA HIS A 5 -8.09 13.83 -32.44
C HIS A 5 -7.14 13.14 -31.45
N VAL A 6 -7.31 13.40 -30.15
CA VAL A 6 -6.57 12.68 -29.11
C VAL A 6 -7.19 11.29 -28.98
N PRO A 7 -6.43 10.20 -29.21
CA PRO A 7 -6.98 8.85 -29.08
C PRO A 7 -7.46 8.61 -27.66
N ARG A 8 -8.71 8.17 -27.53
CA ARG A 8 -9.31 7.76 -26.26
C ARG A 8 -8.57 6.51 -25.77
N LEU A 9 -7.84 6.63 -24.67
CA LEU A 9 -7.26 5.47 -23.99
C LEU A 9 -8.43 4.58 -23.52
N THR A 10 -8.48 3.35 -24.02
CA THR A 10 -9.39 2.34 -23.49
C THR A 10 -8.85 1.90 -22.14
N ALA A 11 -9.55 2.27 -21.06
CA ALA A 11 -9.14 1.91 -19.71
C ALA A 11 -9.16 0.39 -19.56
N ILE A 12 -8.00 -0.20 -19.29
CA ILE A 12 -7.90 -1.61 -18.87
C ILE A 12 -8.37 -1.65 -17.41
N PRO A 13 -9.36 -2.50 -17.07
CA PRO A 13 -9.79 -2.63 -15.69
C PRO A 13 -8.64 -3.15 -14.82
N PRO A 14 -8.57 -2.75 -13.54
CA PRO A 14 -7.55 -3.26 -12.64
C PRO A 14 -7.71 -4.76 -12.46
N ASP A 15 -6.60 -5.50 -12.42
CA ASP A 15 -6.57 -6.96 -12.29
C ASP A 15 -7.38 -7.49 -11.10
N ARG A 16 -7.48 -6.68 -10.02
CA ARG A 16 -8.17 -7.03 -8.77
C ARG A 16 -9.56 -6.40 -8.63
N GLY A 17 -10.07 -5.74 -9.67
CA GLY A 17 -11.37 -5.07 -9.64
C GLY A 17 -11.41 -3.85 -8.71
N SER A 18 -12.62 -3.33 -8.48
CA SER A 18 -12.85 -2.26 -7.50
C SER A 18 -13.02 -2.83 -6.10
N PHE A 19 -12.41 -2.19 -5.10
CA PHE A 19 -12.50 -2.64 -3.71
C PHE A 19 -13.95 -2.61 -3.21
N PRO A 20 -14.49 -3.72 -2.64
CA PRO A 20 -15.86 -3.75 -2.14
C PRO A 20 -16.08 -2.71 -1.05
N LEU A 21 -17.27 -2.13 -0.96
CA LEU A 21 -17.64 -1.28 0.18
C LEU A 21 -18.37 -2.11 1.24
N ASP A 22 -18.07 -1.82 2.51
CA ASP A 22 -18.80 -2.40 3.63
C ASP A 22 -20.11 -1.61 3.83
N HIS A 23 -21.13 -1.95 3.05
CA HIS A 23 -22.42 -1.24 3.08
C HIS A 23 -23.21 -1.51 4.37
N GLU A 24 -23.11 -2.72 4.90
CA GLU A 24 -23.84 -3.16 6.09
C GLU A 24 -23.11 -2.79 7.40
N GLY A 25 -21.85 -2.35 7.30
CA GLY A 25 -21.05 -1.95 8.45
C GLY A 25 -20.59 -3.13 9.31
N LEU A 26 -20.43 -4.31 8.72
CA LEU A 26 -20.03 -5.54 9.43
C LEU A 26 -18.68 -5.38 10.13
N CYS A 27 -17.78 -4.57 9.56
CA CYS A 27 -16.46 -4.30 10.11
C CYS A 27 -16.32 -2.88 10.66
N LYS A 28 -17.44 -2.18 10.88
CA LYS A 28 -17.46 -0.77 11.31
C LYS A 28 -16.77 -0.57 12.66
N ASP A 29 -17.04 -1.41 13.66
CA ASP A 29 -16.44 -1.28 14.99
C ASP A 29 -14.90 -1.28 14.93
N VAL A 30 -14.32 -2.29 14.27
CA VAL A 30 -12.86 -2.42 14.12
C VAL A 30 -12.30 -1.24 13.31
N SER A 31 -13.01 -0.81 12.26
CA SER A 31 -12.61 0.34 11.45
C SER A 31 -12.55 1.63 12.28
N GLU A 32 -13.50 1.85 13.18
CA GLU A 32 -13.56 3.02 14.03
C GLU A 32 -12.46 2.99 15.10
N ARG A 33 -12.17 1.82 15.68
CA ARG A 33 -11.03 1.64 16.59
C ARG A 33 -9.70 1.95 15.89
N TYR A 34 -9.51 1.44 14.68
CA TYR A 34 -8.33 1.74 13.86
C TYR A 34 -8.19 3.25 13.58
N LEU A 35 -9.24 3.89 13.07
CA LEU A 35 -9.22 5.33 12.77
C LEU A 35 -9.00 6.19 14.01
N ARG A 36 -9.56 5.79 15.16
CA ARG A 36 -9.33 6.45 16.45
C ARG A 36 -7.86 6.36 16.85
N CYS A 37 -7.24 5.19 16.72
CA CYS A 37 -5.82 5.01 16.99
C CYS A 37 -4.96 5.93 16.11
N VAL A 38 -5.20 5.93 14.79
CA VAL A 38 -4.44 6.77 13.84
C VAL A 38 -4.58 8.25 14.21
N LYS A 39 -5.80 8.68 14.57
CA LYS A 39 -6.06 10.06 14.99
C LYS A 39 -5.32 10.42 16.28
N GLN A 40 -5.33 9.54 17.28
CA GLN A 40 -4.63 9.74 18.55
C GLN A 40 -3.11 9.85 18.37
N LEU A 41 -2.55 9.06 17.44
CA LEU A 41 -1.12 9.04 17.12
C LEU A 41 -0.75 10.03 16.00
N ARG A 42 -1.58 11.06 15.79
CA ARG A 42 -1.32 12.17 14.84
C ARG A 42 -0.98 11.70 13.41
N GLY A 43 -1.67 10.67 12.96
CA GLY A 43 -1.49 10.09 11.63
C GLY A 43 -0.45 8.98 11.56
N ASN A 44 0.21 8.60 12.66
CA ASN A 44 1.11 7.45 12.66
C ASN A 44 0.33 6.13 12.63
N ALA A 45 0.06 5.63 11.43
CA ALA A 45 -0.61 4.35 11.21
C ALA A 45 0.26 3.13 11.52
N PHE A 46 1.58 3.28 11.63
CA PHE A 46 2.50 2.16 11.90
C PHE A 46 2.27 1.56 13.29
N ASP A 47 1.92 2.39 14.26
CA ASP A 47 1.64 1.96 15.63
C ASP A 47 0.22 1.36 15.78
N CYS A 48 -0.64 1.50 14.77
CA CYS A 48 -2.00 0.98 14.73
C CYS A 48 -2.12 -0.30 13.88
N ARG A 49 -1.00 -0.94 13.55
CA ARG A 49 -0.95 -2.06 12.60
C ARG A 49 -1.73 -3.29 13.05
N SER A 50 -1.81 -3.54 14.35
CA SER A 50 -2.64 -4.63 14.88
C SER A 50 -4.12 -4.43 14.60
N LEU A 51 -4.63 -3.22 14.81
CA LEU A 51 -6.02 -2.85 14.48
C LEU A 51 -6.26 -2.87 12.96
N ALA A 52 -5.26 -2.49 12.16
CA ALA A 52 -5.35 -2.61 10.70
C ALA A 52 -5.42 -4.08 10.25
N ALA A 53 -4.64 -4.97 10.87
CA ALA A 53 -4.68 -6.41 10.60
C ALA A 53 -6.04 -7.01 10.99
N GLU A 54 -6.56 -6.66 12.16
CA GLU A 54 -7.89 -7.07 12.63
C GLU A 54 -8.99 -6.60 11.67
N TYR A 55 -8.90 -5.35 11.18
CA TYR A 55 -9.86 -4.81 10.22
C TYR A 55 -9.82 -5.55 8.88
N MET A 56 -8.63 -5.85 8.35
CA MET A 56 -8.52 -6.63 7.11
C MET A 56 -9.03 -8.06 7.27
N LYS A 57 -8.74 -8.69 8.41
CA LYS A 57 -9.26 -10.02 8.74
C LYS A 57 -10.80 -10.04 8.77
N CYS A 58 -11.42 -9.08 9.44
CA CYS A 58 -12.88 -8.95 9.46
C CYS A 58 -13.46 -8.89 8.05
N ARG A 59 -12.82 -8.12 7.15
CA ARG A 59 -13.30 -7.99 5.77
C ARG A 59 -13.17 -9.28 4.97
N ILE A 60 -12.11 -10.05 5.18
CA ILE A 60 -11.93 -11.36 4.54
C ILE A 60 -13.03 -12.33 5.02
N GLU A 61 -13.25 -12.41 6.33
CA GLU A 61 -14.24 -13.31 6.94
C GLU A 61 -15.69 -13.00 6.52
N ASN A 62 -15.98 -11.74 6.20
CA ASN A 62 -17.28 -11.29 5.72
C ASN A 62 -17.38 -11.20 4.19
N ASN A 63 -16.43 -11.75 3.44
CA ASN A 63 -16.39 -11.71 1.98
C ASN A 63 -16.39 -10.28 1.37
N LEU A 64 -15.94 -9.28 2.14
CA LEU A 64 -15.75 -7.88 1.73
C LEU A 64 -14.33 -7.64 1.18
N LEU A 65 -13.51 -8.68 1.15
CA LEU A 65 -12.18 -8.73 0.57
C LEU A 65 -11.93 -10.17 0.07
N VAL A 66 -11.14 -10.30 -1.01
CA VAL A 66 -10.70 -11.61 -1.50
C VAL A 66 -9.89 -12.33 -0.41
N GLU A 67 -10.03 -13.65 -0.35
CA GLU A 67 -9.26 -14.49 0.55
C GLU A 67 -7.77 -14.45 0.16
N GLU A 68 -6.97 -13.71 0.92
CA GLU A 68 -5.52 -13.62 0.79
C GLU A 68 -4.88 -13.63 2.19
N PRO A 69 -3.69 -14.22 2.36
CA PRO A 69 -3.00 -14.22 3.64
C PRO A 69 -2.60 -12.79 4.04
N LEU A 70 -2.72 -12.47 5.33
CA LEU A 70 -2.41 -11.14 5.88
C LEU A 70 -0.96 -10.68 5.61
N SER A 71 -0.04 -11.63 5.43
CA SER A 71 1.34 -11.36 5.01
C SER A 71 1.45 -10.68 3.64
N ASN A 72 0.55 -10.98 2.69
CA ASN A 72 0.53 -10.34 1.37
C ASN A 72 0.10 -8.87 1.45
N PHE A 73 -0.69 -8.50 2.46
CA PHE A 73 -1.00 -7.11 2.80
C PHE A 73 0.12 -6.43 3.59
N GLY A 74 1.24 -7.13 3.81
CA GLY A 74 2.42 -6.63 4.48
C GLY A 74 2.35 -6.69 6.00
N PHE A 75 1.41 -7.45 6.59
CA PHE A 75 1.36 -7.69 8.04
C PHE A 75 2.39 -8.73 8.46
N ARG A 76 3.01 -8.50 9.62
CA ARG A 76 3.92 -9.46 10.27
C ARG A 76 3.14 -10.29 11.27
N GLU A 77 3.70 -11.42 11.71
CA GLU A 77 3.05 -12.28 12.72
C GLU A 77 2.65 -11.51 13.99
N LYS A 78 3.53 -10.62 14.45
CA LYS A 78 3.28 -9.73 15.60
C LYS A 78 2.13 -8.74 15.40
N ASP A 79 1.74 -8.47 14.16
CA ASP A 79 0.63 -7.56 13.85
C ASP A 79 -0.72 -8.34 13.88
N ILE A 80 -0.71 -9.64 13.58
CA ILE A 80 -1.91 -10.48 13.43
C ILE A 80 -2.38 -11.01 14.78
N GLN A 81 -1.46 -11.20 15.72
CA GLN A 81 -1.74 -11.70 17.06
C GLN A 81 -1.69 -10.55 18.07
N PRO A 82 -2.83 -10.10 18.65
CA PRO A 82 -2.76 -9.40 19.92
C PRO A 82 -2.32 -10.45 20.96
N CYS A 83 -1.18 -10.21 21.60
CA CYS A 83 -0.54 -11.07 22.60
C CYS A 83 -1.50 -12.03 23.34
N HIS A 84 -1.43 -13.33 23.05
CA HIS A 84 -1.70 -14.32 24.09
C HIS A 84 -0.51 -14.31 25.05
N GLN A 85 -0.69 -13.82 26.27
CA GLN A 85 0.18 -14.26 27.36
C GLN A 85 -0.20 -15.71 27.69
N GLU A 86 0.59 -16.68 27.23
CA GLU A 86 1.17 -17.69 28.14
C GLU A 86 2.32 -18.52 27.52
N SER A 87 3.38 -18.64 28.34
CA SER A 87 4.55 -19.54 28.32
C SER A 87 5.47 -19.62 27.08
N VAL A 88 6.61 -18.93 27.21
CA VAL A 88 7.98 -19.40 26.94
C VAL A 88 8.10 -20.70 26.13
N VAL A 89 8.50 -20.56 24.86
CA VAL A 89 9.42 -21.52 24.24
C VAL A 89 10.62 -20.72 23.77
N ASN A 90 11.73 -20.88 24.50
CA ASN A 90 13.04 -20.42 24.05
C ASN A 90 13.44 -21.25 22.84
N THR A 91 13.27 -20.71 21.63
CA THR A 91 14.04 -21.17 20.49
C THR A 91 14.49 -19.96 19.68
N ALA A 92 15.79 -19.69 19.75
CA ALA A 92 16.43 -18.67 18.97
C ALA A 92 16.32 -19.00 17.49
N VAL A 93 15.56 -18.21 16.73
CA VAL A 93 15.69 -18.16 15.26
C VAL A 93 16.31 -16.81 14.91
N ARG A 94 17.60 -16.86 14.57
CA ARG A 94 18.29 -15.80 13.83
C ARG A 94 17.89 -15.92 12.37
N GLY A 95 17.27 -14.88 11.81
CA GLY A 95 16.95 -14.82 10.39
C GLY A 95 16.87 -13.38 9.94
N ASN A 96 17.92 -12.91 9.27
CA ASN A 96 17.89 -11.69 8.47
C ASN A 96 17.03 -11.96 7.23
N ASP A 97 15.71 -11.92 7.36
CA ASP A 97 14.82 -11.88 6.19
C ASP A 97 14.78 -10.44 5.68
N LEU A 98 15.83 -10.14 4.91
CA LEU A 98 15.99 -8.94 4.13
C LEU A 98 14.74 -8.78 3.26
N ILE A 99 14.02 -7.68 3.47
CA ILE A 99 13.09 -7.15 2.49
C ILE A 99 13.82 -7.19 1.13
N PRO A 100 13.29 -7.86 0.09
CA PRO A 100 13.91 -7.85 -1.22
C PRO A 100 14.13 -6.41 -1.65
N GLN A 101 15.35 -6.08 -2.06
CA GLN A 101 15.67 -4.79 -2.67
C GLN A 101 14.60 -4.52 -3.73
N ARG A 102 13.93 -3.36 -3.66
CA ARG A 102 12.87 -2.96 -4.59
C ARG A 102 13.41 -3.04 -6.01
N GLU A 103 13.07 -4.13 -6.69
CA GLU A 103 13.55 -4.36 -8.04
C GLU A 103 12.71 -3.58 -9.02
N SER A 104 13.37 -2.64 -9.71
CA SER A 104 12.87 -1.75 -10.75
C SER A 104 11.73 -0.79 -10.36
N ARG A 105 11.73 0.39 -11.00
CA ARG A 105 10.68 1.40 -10.84
C ARG A 105 9.43 0.87 -11.56
N LYS A 106 8.40 0.46 -10.79
CA LYS A 106 7.16 -0.16 -11.32
C LYS A 106 6.42 0.70 -12.35
N GLU A 107 6.72 2.00 -12.41
CA GLU A 107 6.32 2.93 -13.48
C GLU A 107 6.68 2.41 -14.88
N ALA A 108 7.83 1.73 -15.04
CA ALA A 108 8.25 1.13 -16.31
C ALA A 108 7.39 -0.08 -16.73
N GLN A 109 6.65 -0.67 -15.78
CA GLN A 109 5.73 -1.79 -16.00
C GLN A 109 4.27 -1.34 -16.01
N GLY A 110 4.00 -0.03 -16.09
CA GLY A 110 2.65 0.53 -16.16
C GLY A 110 1.95 0.77 -14.83
N PHE A 111 2.63 0.55 -13.69
CA PHE A 111 2.09 0.92 -12.38
C PHE A 111 2.43 2.38 -12.06
N ILE A 112 1.45 3.26 -12.22
CA ILE A 112 1.51 4.66 -11.75
C ILE A 112 0.73 4.73 -10.45
N ALA A 113 1.43 4.98 -9.33
CA ALA A 113 0.74 5.31 -8.09
C ALA A 113 0.02 6.65 -8.25
N GLY A 114 -1.20 6.79 -7.73
CA GLY A 114 -2.03 7.99 -7.90
C GLY A 114 -1.24 9.27 -7.66
N GLU A 115 -1.05 10.04 -8.73
CA GLU A 115 -0.19 11.22 -8.73
C GLU A 115 -1.00 12.43 -8.27
N ALA A 116 -0.64 13.00 -7.12
CA ALA A 116 -0.86 14.42 -6.91
C ALA A 116 0.06 15.11 -7.92
N VAL A 117 -0.50 15.77 -8.93
CA VAL A 117 0.23 16.47 -9.99
C VAL A 117 1.30 17.37 -9.34
N VAL A 118 2.56 16.95 -9.42
CA VAL A 118 3.71 17.80 -9.12
C VAL A 118 4.22 18.30 -10.46
N ASP A 119 4.08 19.61 -10.71
CA ASP A 119 4.34 20.29 -11.99
C ASP A 119 5.76 20.14 -12.58
N ASN A 120 6.65 19.33 -11.99
CA ASN A 120 8.06 19.25 -12.35
C ASN A 120 8.56 17.84 -12.72
N TYR A 121 7.72 16.81 -12.80
CA TYR A 121 8.17 15.44 -13.17
C TYR A 121 8.81 15.37 -14.57
N ALA A 122 8.28 16.11 -15.54
CA ALA A 122 8.78 16.10 -16.92
C ALA A 122 10.16 16.75 -17.12
N ARG A 123 10.64 17.56 -16.15
CA ARG A 123 11.87 18.35 -16.32
C ARG A 123 13.16 17.52 -16.27
N ASN A 124 13.14 16.38 -15.57
CA ASN A 124 14.31 15.52 -15.36
C ASN A 124 14.51 14.44 -16.43
N GLN A 125 13.62 14.34 -17.43
CA GLN A 125 13.81 13.42 -18.57
C GLN A 125 14.61 14.04 -19.71
N SER A 126 14.75 15.37 -19.77
CA SER A 126 15.54 16.04 -20.81
C SER A 126 17.02 15.63 -20.70
N ALA A 127 17.54 14.98 -21.74
CA ALA A 127 18.96 14.63 -21.84
C ALA A 127 19.87 15.85 -21.68
N LEU A 128 19.39 17.03 -22.09
CA LEU A 128 20.08 18.31 -21.91
C LEU A 128 20.25 18.67 -20.43
N SER A 129 19.24 18.42 -19.58
CA SER A 129 19.35 18.69 -18.14
C SER A 129 20.44 17.84 -17.49
N ARG A 130 20.49 16.55 -17.83
CA ARG A 130 21.51 15.60 -17.34
C ARG A 130 22.91 15.93 -17.86
N PHE A 131 23.03 16.38 -19.10
CA PHE A 131 24.30 16.80 -19.68
C PHE A 131 24.82 18.09 -19.05
N LEU A 132 23.95 19.07 -18.85
CA LEU A 132 24.33 20.36 -18.25
C LEU A 132 24.74 20.20 -16.78
N SER A 133 24.08 19.33 -16.01
CA SER A 133 24.49 19.03 -14.63
C SER A 133 25.83 18.31 -14.50
N LYS A 134 26.31 17.63 -15.56
CA LYS A 134 27.64 16.99 -15.58
C LYS A 134 28.76 17.96 -15.98
N PHE A 135 28.43 19.07 -16.62
CA PHE A 135 29.41 20.06 -17.08
C PHE A 135 29.52 21.29 -16.15
N LEU A 136 28.58 21.46 -15.21
CA LEU A 136 28.61 22.53 -14.21
C LEU A 136 29.02 22.06 -12.80
N SER A 137 29.63 20.88 -12.68
CA SER A 137 30.24 20.40 -11.43
C SER A 137 31.73 20.18 -11.57
#